data_AF-A0A7N2KXW1-F1
#
_entry.id   AF-A0A7N2KXW1-F1
#
_cell.length_a   1.000
_cell.length_b   1.000
_cell.length_c   1.000
_cell.angle_alpha   90.00
_cell.angle_beta   90.00
_cell.angle_gamma   90.00
#
_symmetry.space_group_name_H-M   'P 1'
#
loop_
_entity.id
_entity.type
_entity.pdbx_description
1 polymer ?
#
loop_
_entity_poly.entity_id
_entity_poly.type
_entity_poly.pdbx_seq_one_letter_code
_entity_poly.pdbx_strand_id
1 'polypeptide(L)'
;MATSTPGLKLKEEKSKQSQAHELLKQCLQAYKDDTENLNEISELSLVLFIAAEVGNVEFLVERIHFDLDLLWKIDDKKRSIFHIAVEKRHESIFNLLVVGSIRDLLADRINEDGNNMLHLAAGLAPEEKLNAISGAALQMQRELLWFQEFIHMI
;
A
#
# COMPACT_ATOMS: atom_id res chain seq x y z
N MET A 1 20.17 -32.84 -0.46
CA MET A 1 19.68 -31.46 -0.63
C MET A 1 18.21 -31.54 -1.01
N ALA A 2 17.30 -31.24 -0.08
CA ALA A 2 15.87 -31.38 -0.31
C ALA A 2 15.36 -30.24 -1.19
N THR A 3 14.98 -30.56 -2.42
CA THR A 3 14.32 -29.64 -3.36
C THR A 3 12.89 -29.42 -2.88
N SER A 4 12.70 -28.42 -2.04
CA SER A 4 11.41 -27.99 -1.53
C SER A 4 10.57 -27.45 -2.71
N THR A 5 9.47 -28.12 -3.03
CA THR A 5 8.65 -27.83 -4.22
C THR A 5 7.89 -26.50 -4.06
N PRO A 6 7.88 -25.63 -5.09
CA PRO A 6 7.33 -24.26 -4.99
C PRO A 6 5.88 -24.18 -4.50
N GLY A 7 5.05 -25.15 -4.87
CA GLY A 7 3.63 -25.18 -4.50
C GLY A 7 3.35 -25.46 -3.02
N LEU A 8 4.24 -26.17 -2.33
CA LEU A 8 4.11 -26.40 -0.87
C LEU A 8 4.49 -25.14 -0.09
N LYS A 9 5.56 -24.44 -0.50
CA LYS A 9 5.98 -23.18 0.11
C LYS A 9 4.91 -22.09 0.02
N LEU A 10 4.27 -21.94 -1.14
CA LEU A 10 3.17 -20.97 -1.35
C LEU A 10 1.96 -21.23 -0.46
N LYS A 11 1.60 -22.50 -0.20
CA LYS A 11 0.51 -22.84 0.72
C LYS A 11 0.88 -22.55 2.17
N GLU A 12 2.11 -22.88 2.56
CA GLU A 12 2.61 -22.62 3.92
C GLU A 12 2.73 -21.11 4.20
N GLU A 13 3.21 -20.31 3.25
CA GLU A 13 3.29 -18.85 3.38
C GLU A 13 1.91 -18.21 3.51
N LYS A 14 0.95 -18.58 2.65
CA LYS A 14 -0.44 -18.12 2.78
C LYS A 14 -1.04 -18.50 4.14
N SER A 15 -0.79 -19.71 4.63
CA SER A 15 -1.24 -20.16 5.94
C SER A 15 -0.64 -19.34 7.09
N LYS A 16 0.64 -19.00 7.01
CA LYS A 16 1.33 -18.17 8.03
C LYS A 16 0.80 -16.74 8.03
N GLN A 17 0.56 -16.16 6.84
CA GLN A 17 -0.02 -14.83 6.70
C GLN A 17 -1.42 -14.77 7.31
N SER A 18 -2.27 -15.78 7.07
CA SER A 18 -3.59 -15.87 7.69
C SER A 18 -3.52 -15.96 9.22
N GLN A 19 -2.58 -16.74 9.76
CA GLN A 19 -2.39 -16.86 11.22
C GLN A 19 -1.90 -15.55 11.85
N ALA A 20 -0.90 -14.90 11.23
CA ALA A 20 -0.38 -13.61 11.69
C ALA A 20 -1.48 -12.54 11.70
N HIS A 21 -2.32 -12.55 10.67
CA HIS A 21 -3.45 -11.65 10.55
C HIS A 21 -4.53 -11.90 11.62
N GLU A 22 -4.86 -13.16 11.93
CA GLU A 22 -5.79 -13.51 13.00
C GLU A 22 -5.29 -13.09 14.38
N LEU A 23 -3.99 -13.29 14.65
CA LEU A 23 -3.36 -12.82 15.89
C LEU A 23 -3.42 -11.30 16.00
N LEU A 24 -3.16 -10.59 14.90
CA LEU A 24 -3.24 -9.14 14.86
C LEU A 24 -4.66 -8.64 15.15
N LYS A 25 -5.70 -9.31 14.63
CA LYS A 25 -7.10 -9.03 14.98
C LYS A 25 -7.36 -9.14 16.47
N GLN A 26 -6.93 -10.24 17.07
CA GLN A 26 -7.14 -10.49 18.51
C GLN A 26 -6.42 -9.46 19.37
N CYS A 27 -5.15 -9.14 19.06
CA CYS A 27 -4.39 -8.11 19.76
C CYS A 27 -5.08 -6.74 19.68
N LEU A 28 -5.60 -6.39 18.50
CA LEU A 28 -6.24 -5.09 18.31
C LEU A 28 -7.63 -5.03 18.96
N GLN A 29 -8.37 -6.14 18.99
CA GLN A 29 -9.64 -6.20 19.71
C GLN A 29 -9.44 -6.06 21.22
N ALA A 30 -8.49 -6.80 21.79
CA ALA A 30 -8.16 -6.69 23.21
C ALA A 30 -7.75 -5.25 23.58
N TYR A 31 -7.00 -4.57 22.71
CA TYR A 31 -6.56 -3.20 22.94
C TYR A 31 -7.67 -2.15 22.75
N LYS A 32 -8.64 -2.38 21.84
CA LYS A 32 -9.86 -1.55 21.72
C LYS A 32 -10.66 -1.55 23.02
N ASP A 33 -10.74 -2.69 23.67
CA ASP A 33 -11.51 -2.85 24.90
C ASP A 33 -10.84 -2.11 26.08
N ASP A 34 -9.50 -1.88 26.00
CA ASP A 34 -8.71 -1.18 27.01
C ASP A 34 -8.51 0.33 26.74
N THR A 35 -8.72 0.82 25.51
CA THR A 35 -8.50 2.23 25.15
C THR A 35 -9.57 2.77 24.21
N GLU A 36 -10.14 3.93 24.56
CA GLU A 36 -11.18 4.59 23.76
C GLU A 36 -10.67 5.12 22.40
N ASN A 37 -9.35 5.19 22.17
CA ASN A 37 -8.79 5.87 21.00
C ASN A 37 -7.58 5.14 20.38
N LEU A 38 -7.84 4.12 19.55
CA LEU A 38 -6.81 3.40 18.79
C LEU A 38 -5.94 4.29 17.87
N ASN A 39 -6.44 5.48 17.52
CA ASN A 39 -5.86 6.35 16.50
C ASN A 39 -4.66 7.19 16.98
N GLU A 40 -4.31 7.09 18.27
CA GLU A 40 -3.14 7.74 18.89
C GLU A 40 -1.91 6.84 19.01
N ILE A 41 -2.01 5.54 18.66
CA ILE A 41 -0.86 4.65 18.74
C ILE A 41 0.06 4.92 17.54
N SER A 42 1.17 5.62 17.78
CA SER A 42 2.22 5.91 16.78
C SER A 42 2.72 4.65 16.07
N GLU A 43 2.69 3.50 16.74
CA GLU A 43 3.11 2.22 16.15
C GLU A 43 2.08 1.69 15.14
N LEU A 44 0.79 1.93 15.37
CA LEU A 44 -0.26 1.46 14.47
C LEU A 44 -0.33 2.28 13.18
N SER A 45 -0.07 3.59 13.27
CA SER A 45 0.14 4.43 12.08
C SER A 45 1.37 4.00 11.29
N LEU A 46 2.46 3.61 11.95
CA LEU A 46 3.66 3.13 11.28
C LEU A 46 3.38 1.84 10.49
N VAL A 47 2.66 0.90 11.08
CA VAL A 47 2.27 -0.36 10.42
C VAL A 47 1.44 -0.11 9.15
N LEU A 48 0.58 0.91 9.15
CA LEU A 48 -0.20 1.29 7.98
C LEU A 48 0.71 1.68 6.78
N PHE A 49 1.73 2.49 7.03
CA PHE A 49 2.66 2.91 5.98
C PHE A 49 3.59 1.78 5.53
N ILE A 50 4.03 0.92 6.46
CA ILE A 50 4.81 -0.28 6.11
C ILE A 50 3.99 -1.19 5.20
N ALA A 51 2.71 -1.43 5.53
CA ALA A 51 1.82 -2.24 4.71
C ALA A 51 1.66 -1.66 3.29
N ALA A 52 1.55 -0.33 3.17
CA ALA A 52 1.55 0.35 1.88
C ALA A 52 2.88 0.17 1.13
N GLU A 53 4.01 0.23 1.84
CA GLU A 53 5.34 0.11 1.24
C GLU A 53 5.59 -1.29 0.64
N VAL A 54 5.19 -2.33 1.36
CA VAL A 54 5.39 -3.74 0.95
C VAL A 54 4.27 -4.28 0.07
N GLY A 55 3.19 -3.53 -0.15
CA GLY A 55 2.09 -3.96 -1.02
C GLY A 55 1.04 -4.86 -0.34
N ASN A 56 0.92 -4.83 0.98
CA ASN A 56 -0.03 -5.68 1.73
C ASN A 56 -1.46 -5.10 1.68
N VAL A 57 -2.11 -5.27 0.53
CA VAL A 57 -3.47 -4.74 0.28
C VAL A 57 -4.53 -5.36 1.19
N GLU A 58 -4.41 -6.64 1.54
CA GLU A 58 -5.39 -7.34 2.38
C GLU A 58 -5.50 -6.70 3.77
N PHE A 59 -4.35 -6.38 4.37
CA PHE A 59 -4.31 -5.68 5.66
C PHE A 59 -4.92 -4.28 5.58
N LEU A 60 -4.59 -3.53 4.52
CA LEU A 60 -5.09 -2.16 4.34
C LEU A 60 -6.60 -2.13 4.13
N VAL A 61 -7.14 -3.00 3.28
CA VAL A 61 -8.59 -3.13 3.03
C VAL A 61 -9.32 -3.39 4.34
N GLU A 62 -8.83 -4.35 5.12
CA GLU A 62 -9.45 -4.65 6.40
C GLU A 62 -9.43 -3.43 7.33
N ARG A 63 -8.29 -2.75 7.45
CA ARG A 63 -8.21 -1.59 8.35
C ARG A 63 -9.00 -0.39 7.93
N ILE A 64 -8.98 -0.04 6.65
CA ILE A 64 -9.78 1.05 6.11
C ILE A 64 -11.28 0.75 6.24
N HIS A 65 -11.70 -0.52 6.14
CA HIS A 65 -13.09 -0.90 6.36
C HIS A 65 -13.55 -0.67 7.81
N PHE A 66 -12.66 -0.86 8.79
CA PHE A 66 -12.95 -0.58 10.19
C PHE A 66 -12.85 0.90 10.56
N ASP A 67 -11.97 1.65 9.92
CA ASP A 67 -11.76 3.07 10.18
C ASP A 67 -11.33 3.83 8.91
N LEU A 68 -12.24 4.65 8.38
CA LEU A 68 -12.00 5.47 7.20
C LEU A 68 -11.07 6.66 7.46
N ASP A 69 -10.88 7.07 8.72
CA ASP A 69 -10.00 8.19 9.06
C ASP A 69 -8.52 7.89 8.78
N LEU A 70 -8.19 6.60 8.67
CA LEU A 70 -6.87 6.12 8.27
C LEU A 70 -6.45 6.59 6.87
N LEU A 71 -7.42 6.92 5.99
CA LEU A 71 -7.14 7.47 4.66
C LEU A 71 -6.48 8.86 4.70
N TRP A 72 -6.69 9.60 5.80
CA TRP A 72 -6.17 10.95 6.00
C TRP A 72 -4.81 10.98 6.71
N LYS A 73 -4.35 9.84 7.23
CA LYS A 73 -3.06 9.75 7.93
C LYS A 73 -1.91 9.99 6.97
N ILE A 74 -0.86 10.62 7.49
CA ILE A 74 0.38 10.91 6.78
C ILE A 74 1.59 10.44 7.60
N ASP A 75 2.64 10.02 6.90
CA ASP A 75 3.94 9.71 7.52
C ASP A 75 4.74 11.01 7.80
N ASP A 76 5.94 10.84 8.34
CA ASP A 76 6.84 11.96 8.66
C ASP A 76 7.23 12.80 7.42
N LYS A 77 7.13 12.22 6.21
CA LYS A 77 7.37 12.88 4.91
C LYS A 77 6.11 13.44 4.28
N LYS A 78 5.03 13.55 5.07
CA LYS A 78 3.69 14.00 4.65
C LYS A 78 3.07 13.15 3.54
N ARG A 79 3.49 11.89 3.40
CA ARG A 79 2.95 10.95 2.41
C ARG A 79 1.77 10.21 3.02
N SER A 80 0.66 10.13 2.28
CA SER A 80 -0.39 9.16 2.58
C SER A 80 0.00 7.76 2.09
N ILE A 81 -0.77 6.75 2.48
CA ILE A 81 -0.62 5.38 1.95
C ILE A 81 -0.68 5.33 0.42
N PHE A 82 -1.37 6.29 -0.22
CA PHE A 82 -1.51 6.35 -1.67
C PHE A 82 -0.30 6.94 -2.37
N HIS A 83 0.37 7.93 -1.76
CA HIS A 83 1.66 8.42 -2.26
C HIS A 83 2.66 7.26 -2.30
N ILE A 84 2.73 6.50 -1.20
CA ILE A 84 3.61 5.32 -1.08
C ILE A 84 3.22 4.25 -2.11
N ALA A 85 1.93 3.95 -2.26
CA ALA A 85 1.46 2.96 -3.23
C ALA A 85 1.84 3.33 -4.67
N VAL A 86 1.73 4.60 -5.05
CA VAL A 86 2.11 5.12 -6.37
C VAL A 86 3.63 5.06 -6.59
N GLU A 87 4.42 5.50 -5.60
CA GLU A 87 5.88 5.39 -5.61
C GLU A 87 6.33 3.93 -5.79
N LYS A 88 5.63 2.98 -5.15
CA LYS A 88 5.99 1.57 -5.15
C LYS A 88 5.34 0.73 -6.26
N ARG A 89 4.52 1.33 -7.13
CA ARG A 89 3.77 0.64 -8.20
C ARG A 89 2.85 -0.47 -7.66
N HIS A 90 2.14 -0.19 -6.57
CA HIS A 90 1.15 -1.09 -5.99
C HIS A 90 -0.25 -0.70 -6.44
N GLU A 91 -0.57 -1.05 -7.70
CA GLU A 91 -1.86 -0.77 -8.36
C GLU A 91 -3.07 -1.14 -7.47
N SER A 92 -3.05 -2.31 -6.82
CA SER A 92 -4.17 -2.78 -5.99
C SER A 92 -4.47 -1.90 -4.79
N ILE A 93 -3.46 -1.21 -4.23
CA ILE A 93 -3.67 -0.28 -3.11
C ILE A 93 -4.18 1.06 -3.63
N PHE A 94 -3.64 1.53 -4.77
CA PHE A 94 -4.16 2.73 -5.42
C PHE A 94 -5.63 2.55 -5.83
N ASN A 95 -6.04 1.36 -6.29
CA ASN A 95 -7.43 1.05 -6.62
C ASN A 95 -8.40 1.17 -5.42
N LEU A 96 -7.90 1.29 -4.17
CA LEU A 96 -8.74 1.61 -3.02
C LEU A 96 -9.24 3.06 -3.03
N LEU A 97 -8.59 3.97 -3.78
CA LEU A 97 -9.02 5.37 -3.98
C LEU A 97 -10.28 5.52 -4.85
N VAL A 98 -10.90 4.44 -5.33
CA VAL A 98 -12.03 4.52 -6.28
C VAL A 98 -13.33 5.06 -5.63
N VAL A 99 -13.32 5.41 -4.34
CA VAL A 99 -14.50 5.91 -3.62
C VAL A 99 -14.67 7.43 -3.79
N GLY A 100 -15.31 7.83 -4.89
CA GLY A 100 -15.99 9.13 -5.07
C GLY A 100 -15.20 10.36 -4.63
N SER A 101 -15.86 11.28 -3.89
CA SER A 101 -15.32 12.59 -3.49
C SER A 101 -14.02 12.55 -2.67
N ILE A 102 -13.66 11.41 -2.07
CA ILE A 102 -12.43 11.26 -1.29
C ILE A 102 -11.21 11.27 -2.23
N ARG A 103 -11.34 10.69 -3.43
CA ARG A 103 -10.28 10.68 -4.42
C ARG A 103 -9.83 12.09 -4.77
N ASP A 104 -10.79 12.95 -5.11
CA ASP A 104 -10.52 14.32 -5.56
C ASP A 104 -9.84 15.14 -4.43
N LEU A 105 -10.19 14.86 -3.16
CA LEU A 105 -9.55 15.48 -1.99
C LEU A 105 -8.11 14.99 -1.71
N LEU A 106 -7.78 13.76 -2.13
CA LEU A 106 -6.47 13.16 -1.90
C LEU A 106 -5.53 13.30 -3.11
N ALA A 107 -6.07 13.47 -4.33
CA ALA A 107 -5.32 13.61 -5.57
C ALA A 107 -4.37 14.81 -5.57
N ASP A 108 -4.84 15.96 -5.06
CA ASP A 108 -4.09 17.21 -5.02
C ASP A 108 -3.17 17.34 -3.79
N ARG A 109 -3.17 16.34 -2.91
CA ARG A 109 -2.29 16.34 -1.75
C ARG A 109 -0.84 16.25 -2.22
N ILE A 110 0.01 17.06 -1.61
CA ILE A 110 1.45 17.08 -1.84
C ILE A 110 2.20 16.48 -0.64
N ASN A 111 3.28 15.76 -0.92
CA ASN A 111 4.23 15.34 0.10
C ASN A 111 5.17 16.49 0.51
N GLU A 112 6.13 16.22 1.39
CA GLU A 112 7.10 17.22 1.86
C GLU A 112 7.94 17.85 0.73
N ASP A 113 8.21 17.11 -0.34
CA ASP A 113 8.94 17.58 -1.52
C ASP A 113 8.06 18.38 -2.50
N GLY A 114 6.77 18.57 -2.19
CA GLY A 114 5.82 19.25 -3.08
C GLY A 114 5.29 18.36 -4.21
N ASN A 115 5.55 17.06 -4.18
CA ASN A 115 5.07 16.12 -5.19
C ASN A 115 3.68 15.59 -4.82
N ASN A 116 2.72 15.72 -5.73
CA ASN A 116 1.46 14.97 -5.66
C ASN A 116 1.60 13.60 -6.34
N MET A 117 0.55 12.78 -6.27
CA MET A 117 0.58 11.43 -6.84
C MET A 117 0.86 11.41 -8.36
N LEU A 118 0.47 12.44 -9.11
CA LEU A 118 0.78 12.51 -10.55
C LEU A 118 2.29 12.68 -10.80
N HIS A 119 2.96 13.52 -10.02
CA HIS A 119 4.42 13.64 -10.08
C HIS A 119 5.11 12.32 -9.73
N LEU A 120 4.62 11.63 -8.69
CA LEU A 120 5.15 10.33 -8.25
C LEU A 120 4.92 9.22 -9.30
N ALA A 121 3.77 9.24 -9.98
CA ALA A 121 3.46 8.28 -11.04
C ALA A 121 4.38 8.46 -12.26
N ALA A 122 4.79 9.69 -12.56
CA ALA A 122 5.74 10.02 -13.62
C ALA A 122 7.21 9.75 -13.23
N GLY A 123 7.50 9.54 -11.95
CA GLY A 123 8.82 9.23 -11.44
C GLY A 123 9.33 7.86 -11.88
N LEU A 124 10.63 7.60 -11.67
CA LEU A 124 11.24 6.30 -11.97
C LEU A 124 10.66 5.22 -11.05
N ALA A 125 10.28 4.07 -11.62
CA ALA A 125 9.82 2.93 -10.83
C ALA A 125 10.91 2.39 -9.87
N PRO A 126 10.49 1.74 -8.77
CA PRO A 126 11.42 1.04 -7.90
C PRO A 126 12.25 0.02 -8.67
N GLU A 127 13.51 -0.12 -8.27
CA GLU A 127 14.45 -1.03 -8.91
C GLU A 127 13.92 -2.47 -8.97
N GLU A 128 13.24 -2.94 -7.92
CA GLU A 128 12.61 -4.26 -7.89
C GLU A 128 11.58 -4.47 -9.01
N LYS A 129 10.81 -3.42 -9.34
CA LYS A 129 9.78 -3.45 -10.40
C LYS A 129 10.42 -3.35 -11.79
N LEU A 130 11.44 -2.51 -11.93
CA LEU A 130 12.19 -2.37 -13.18
C LEU A 130 12.97 -3.64 -13.53
N ASN A 131 13.67 -4.20 -12.56
CA ASN A 131 14.51 -5.39 -12.74
C ASN A 131 13.70 -6.68 -12.92
N ALA A 132 12.40 -6.67 -12.57
CA ALA A 132 11.48 -7.76 -12.90
C ALA A 132 11.24 -7.90 -14.43
N ILE A 133 11.56 -6.86 -15.20
CA ILE A 133 11.37 -6.82 -16.66
C ILE A 133 12.73 -6.75 -17.35
N SER A 134 12.97 -7.66 -18.29
CA SER A 134 14.23 -7.72 -19.03
C SER A 134 14.26 -6.72 -20.19
N GLY A 135 15.21 -5.78 -20.15
CA GLY A 135 15.51 -4.87 -21.26
C GLY A 135 14.77 -3.54 -21.21
N ALA A 136 15.47 -2.48 -21.60
CA ALA A 136 15.01 -1.09 -21.45
C ALA A 136 13.69 -0.78 -22.19
N ALA A 137 13.48 -1.36 -23.38
CA ALA A 137 12.26 -1.13 -24.16
C ALA A 137 11.00 -1.66 -23.45
N LEU A 138 11.09 -2.85 -22.83
CA LEU A 138 9.96 -3.45 -22.11
C LEU A 138 9.71 -2.75 -20.77
N GLN A 139 10.78 -2.30 -20.10
CA GLN A 139 10.67 -1.45 -18.90
C GLN A 139 9.92 -0.15 -19.22
N MET A 140 10.33 0.57 -20.27
CA MET A 140 9.65 1.78 -20.72
C MET A 140 8.19 1.52 -21.12
N GLN A 141 7.92 0.42 -21.83
CA GLN A 141 6.55 0.06 -22.22
C GLN A 141 5.65 -0.15 -20.99
N ARG A 142 6.14 -0.87 -19.97
CA ARG A 142 5.37 -1.10 -18.75
C ARG A 142 5.10 0.20 -18.00
N GLU A 143 6.12 1.05 -17.85
CA GLU A 143 5.96 2.33 -17.15
C GLU A 143 5.04 3.30 -17.90
N LEU A 144 5.04 3.27 -19.23
CA LEU A 144 4.08 4.03 -20.04
C LEU A 144 2.65 3.56 -19.80
N LEU A 145 2.41 2.24 -19.76
CA LEU A 145 1.08 1.68 -19.47
C LEU A 145 0.63 2.04 -18.05
N TRP A 146 1.50 1.88 -17.05
CA TRP A 146 1.21 2.31 -15.68
C TRP A 146 0.77 3.78 -15.62
N PHE A 147 1.52 4.68 -16.27
CA PHE A 147 1.22 6.10 -16.25
C PHE A 147 -0.10 6.43 -16.98
N GLN A 148 -0.38 5.75 -18.09
CA GLN A 148 -1.65 5.88 -18.80
C GLN A 148 -2.83 5.42 -17.95
N GLU A 149 -2.76 4.24 -17.35
CA GLU A 149 -3.81 3.72 -16.46
C GLU A 149 -4.02 4.66 -15.26
N PHE A 150 -2.93 5.16 -14.68
CA PHE A 150 -2.99 6.12 -13.59
C PHE A 150 -3.76 7.39 -13.98
N ILE A 151 -3.43 8.00 -15.12
CA ILE A 151 -4.14 9.19 -15.63
C ILE A 151 -5.63 8.92 -15.87
N HIS A 152 -6.00 7.72 -16.36
CA HIS A 152 -7.42 7.40 -16.58
C HIS A 152 -8.22 7.27 -15.28
N MET A 153 -7.56 7.07 -14.14
CA MET A 153 -8.19 6.84 -12.85
C MET A 153 -8.37 8.10 -11.98
N ILE A 154 -7.59 9.16 -12.25
CA ILE A 154 -7.64 10.46 -11.56
C ILE A 154 -8.44 11.49 -12.36
#